data_AF-A0AA34Z2D4-F1
#
_entry.id   AF-A0AA34Z2D4-F1
#
_cell.length_a   1.000
_cell.length_b   1.000
_cell.length_c   1.000
_cell.angle_alpha   90.00
_cell.angle_beta   90.00
_cell.angle_gamma   90.00
#
_symmetry.space_group_name_H-M   'P 1'
#
loop_
_entity.id
_entity.type
_entity.pdbx_description
1 polymer ?
#
loop_
_entity_poly.entity_id
_entity_poly.type
_entity_poly.pdbx_seq_one_letter_code
_entity_poly.pdbx_strand_id
1 'polypeptide(L)' 'MKFNDERTGLIGLAIGAAVIGLISGGKVINRDNIIEEIERQGRNRGDGVEDAIFTQAASLVMKGK' A
#
# COMPACT_ATOMS: atom_id res chain seq x y z
N MET A 1 -15.67 -8.28 2.45
CA MET A 1 -15.35 -7.13 1.58
C MET A 1 -15.68 -7.56 0.16
N LYS A 2 -16.64 -6.91 -0.53
CA LYS A 2 -16.83 -7.16 -1.97
C LYS A 2 -15.80 -6.31 -2.70
N PHE A 3 -14.78 -6.97 -3.21
CA PHE A 3 -13.80 -6.37 -4.08
C PHE A 3 -14.47 -6.13 -5.44
N ASN A 4 -14.59 -4.88 -5.87
CA ASN A 4 -14.79 -4.57 -7.28
C ASN A 4 -13.42 -4.72 -7.97
N ASP A 5 -13.35 -5.31 -9.16
CA ASP A 5 -12.10 -5.66 -9.83
C ASP A 5 -11.15 -4.45 -9.97
N GLU A 6 -11.72 -3.28 -10.25
CA GLU A 6 -11.00 -2.01 -10.31
C GLU A 6 -10.36 -1.62 -8.95
N ARG A 7 -11.13 -1.75 -7.86
CA ARG A 7 -10.64 -1.43 -6.50
C ARG A 7 -9.55 -2.41 -6.07
N THR A 8 -9.66 -3.67 -6.44
CA THR A 8 -8.60 -4.67 -6.22
C THR A 8 -7.33 -4.29 -6.96
N GLY A 9 -7.46 -3.89 -8.22
CA GLY A 9 -6.33 -3.42 -9.03
C GLY A 9 -5.60 -2.24 -8.37
N LEU A 10 -6.35 -1.24 -7.89
CA LEU A 10 -5.79 -0.08 -7.20
C LEU A 10 -5.09 -0.45 -5.88
N ILE A 11 -5.69 -1.36 -5.09
CA ILE A 11 -5.05 -1.87 -3.87
C ILE A 11 -3.75 -2.60 -4.19
N GLY A 12 -3.76 -3.47 -5.20
CA GLY A 12 -2.56 -4.19 -5.66
C GLY A 12 -1.47 -3.24 -6.14
N LEU A 13 -1.84 -2.18 -6.86
CA LEU A 13 -0.93 -1.14 -7.30
C LEU A 13 -0.26 -0.41 -6.13
N ALA A 14 -1.02 -0.03 -5.10
CA ALA A 14 -0.48 0.64 -3.91
C ALA A 14 0.53 -0.24 -3.17
N ILE A 15 0.25 -1.54 -3.03
CA ILE A 15 1.19 -2.50 -2.43
C ILE A 15 2.44 -2.63 -3.29
N GLY A 16 2.29 -2.78 -4.62
CA GLY A 16 3.41 -2.86 -5.55
C GLY A 16 4.30 -1.62 -5.53
N ALA A 17 3.71 -0.43 -5.50
CA ALA A 17 4.43 0.84 -5.40
C ALA A 17 5.23 0.95 -4.10
N ALA A 18 4.69 0.47 -2.98
CA ALA A 18 5.42 0.42 -1.71
C ALA A 18 6.64 -0.51 -1.78
N VAL A 19 6.46 -1.72 -2.33
CA VAL A 19 7.57 -2.68 -2.51
C VAL A 19 8.67 -2.10 -3.41
N ILE A 20 8.31 -1.45 -4.52
CA ILE A 20 9.26 -0.77 -5.40
C ILE A 20 10.01 0.34 -4.66
N GLY A 21 9.31 1.13 -3.82
CA GLY A 21 9.91 2.17 -2.99
C GLY A 21 10.97 1.62 -2.03
N LEU A 22 10.69 0.47 -1.39
CA LEU A 22 11.65 -0.22 -0.52
C LEU A 22 12.86 -0.73 -1.29
N ILE A 23 12.65 -1.37 -2.46
CA ILE A 23 13.72 -1.88 -3.33
C ILE A 23 14.63 -0.72 -3.78
N SER A 24 14.03 0.36 -4.28
CA SER A 24 14.77 1.53 -4.73
C SER A 24 15.56 2.20 -3.60
N GLY A 25 15.08 2.10 -2.36
CA GLY A 25 15.75 2.62 -1.17
C GLY A 25 16.75 1.65 -0.54
N GLY A 26 16.94 0.44 -1.09
CA GLY A 26 17.79 -0.60 -0.50
C GLY A 26 17.32 -1.07 0.88
N LYS A 27 16.03 -0.93 1.18
CA LYS A 27 15.45 -1.31 2.48
C LYS A 27 15.01 -2.78 2.47
N VAL A 28 15.03 -3.41 3.64
CA VAL A 28 14.51 -4.77 3.83
C VAL A 28 13.03 -4.81 3.46
N ILE A 29 12.63 -5.79 2.65
CA ILE A 29 11.23 -6.02 2.31
C ILE A 29 10.65 -6.95 3.38
N ASN A 30 10.01 -6.36 4.37
CA ASN A 30 9.23 -7.08 5.38
C ASN A 30 7.88 -6.40 5.56
N ARG A 31 6.96 -7.09 6.24
CA ARG A 31 5.58 -6.63 6.42
C ARG A 31 5.50 -5.21 6.99
N ASP A 32 6.26 -4.95 8.05
CA ASP A 32 6.18 -3.68 8.77
C ASP A 32 6.73 -2.53 7.91
N ASN A 33 7.84 -2.75 7.21
CA ASN A 33 8.41 -1.79 6.26
C ASN A 33 7.47 -1.52 5.07
N ILE A 34 6.73 -2.52 4.60
CA ILE A 34 5.74 -2.34 3.53
C ILE A 34 4.59 -1.45 4.02
N ILE A 35 4.07 -1.70 5.23
CA ILE A 35 3.00 -0.88 5.82
C ILE A 35 3.44 0.58 5.97
N GLU A 36 4.62 0.81 6.56
CA GLU A 36 5.17 2.16 6.73
C GLU A 36 5.33 2.90 5.39
N GLU A 37 5.80 2.20 4.36
CA GLU A 37 5.99 2.78 3.04
C GLU A 37 4.66 3.05 2.32
N ILE A 38 3.65 2.19 2.47
CA ILE A 38 2.27 2.43 1.98
C ILE A 38 1.73 3.72 2.61
N GLU A 39 1.82 3.86 3.93
CA GLU A 39 1.33 5.07 4.61
C GLU A 39 2.11 6.33 4.21
N ARG A 40 3.43 6.22 4.05
CA ARG A 40 4.27 7.33 3.59
C ARG A 40 3.85 7.80 2.20
N GLN A 41 3.55 6.87 1.29
CA GLN A 41 3.10 7.19 -0.07
C GLN A 41 1.69 7.81 -0.07
N GLY A 42 0.76 7.31 0.75
CA GLY A 42 -0.58 7.87 0.89
C GLY A 42 -0.59 9.31 1.43
N ARG A 43 0.22 9.60 2.47
CA ARG A 43 0.35 10.94 3.05
C ARG A 43 0.86 12.00 2.07
N ASN A 44 1.63 11.61 1.07
CA ASN A 44 2.20 12.54 0.09
C ASN A 44 1.24 12.92 -1.04
N ARG A 45 0.05 12.29 -1.16
CA ARG A 45 -0.88 12.52 -2.29
C ARG A 45 -2.20 13.20 -1.91
N GLY A 46 -2.79 12.89 -0.75
CA GLY A 46 -3.68 13.81 -0.02
C GLY A 46 -5.00 14.28 -0.67
N ASP A 47 -5.62 13.52 -1.59
CA ASP A 47 -6.91 13.90 -2.21
C ASP A 47 -8.17 13.23 -1.57
N GLY A 48 -7.98 12.39 -0.55
CA GLY A 48 -9.03 11.71 0.22
C GLY A 48 -9.62 10.43 -0.41
N VAL A 49 -9.64 10.33 -1.74
CA VAL A 49 -10.09 9.11 -2.44
C VAL A 49 -8.97 8.08 -2.51
N GLU A 50 -7.75 8.51 -2.81
CA GLU A 50 -6.58 7.64 -2.82
C GLU A 50 -6.24 7.16 -1.40
N ASP A 51 -6.48 7.99 -0.38
CA ASP A 51 -6.18 7.66 1.03
C ASP A 51 -6.94 6.41 1.52
N ALA A 52 -8.17 6.22 1.02
CA ALA A 52 -8.94 5.01 1.28
C ALA A 52 -8.29 3.76 0.67
N ILE A 53 -7.68 3.87 -0.52
CA ILE A 53 -6.95 2.77 -1.17
C ILE A 53 -5.69 2.41 -0.37
N PHE A 54 -4.89 3.40 0.02
CA PHE A 54 -3.68 3.19 0.82
C PHE A 54 -4.01 2.56 2.19
N THR A 55 -5.07 3.04 2.86
CA THR A 55 -5.54 2.45 4.12
C THR A 55 -5.94 0.98 3.96
N GLN A 56 -6.65 0.65 2.88
CA GLN A 56 -7.02 -0.75 2.60
C GLN A 56 -5.82 -1.62 2.24
N ALA A 57 -4.87 -1.08 1.47
CA ALA A 57 -3.63 -1.76 1.14
C ALA A 57 -2.81 -2.10 2.40
N ALA A 58 -2.64 -1.12 3.30
CA ALA A 58 -1.98 -1.33 4.59
C ALA A 58 -2.71 -2.40 5.42
N SER A 59 -4.05 -2.31 5.50
CA SER A 59 -4.88 -3.30 6.20
C SER A 59 -4.78 -4.71 5.61
N LEU A 60 -4.61 -4.83 4.29
CA LEU A 60 -4.44 -6.13 3.64
C LEU A 60 -3.07 -6.73 3.96
N VAL A 61 -2.00 -5.93 3.88
CA VAL A 61 -0.63 -6.37 4.22
C VAL A 61 -0.53 -6.75 5.70
N MET A 62 -1.20 -6.01 6.60
CA MET A 62 -1.26 -6.33 8.04
C MET A 62 -1.81 -7.75 8.33
N LYS A 63 -2.66 -8.29 7.44
CA LYS A 63 -3.20 -9.66 7.59
C LYS A 63 -2.24 -10.74 7.12
N GLY A 64 -1.20 -10.38 6.36
CA GLY A 64 -0.11 -11.29 6.01
C GLY A 64 0.62 -11.72 7.29
N LYS A 65 0.75 -13.04 7.47
CA LYS A 65 1.52 -13.65 8.57
C LYS A 65 2.98 -13.78 8.18
#